data_AF-A0A0R2QYD1-F1
#
_entry.id   AF-A0A0R2QYD1-F1
#
_cell.length_a   1.000
_cell.length_b   1.000
_cell.length_c   1.000
_cell.angle_alpha   90.00
_cell.angle_beta   90.00
_cell.angle_gamma   90.00
#
_symmetry.space_group_name_H-M   'P 1'
#
loop_
_entity.id
_entity.type
_entity.pdbx_description
1 polymer ?
#
loop_
_entity_poly.entity_id
_entity_poly.type
_entity_poly.pdbx_seq_one_letter_code
_entity_poly.pdbx_strand_id
1 'polypeptide(L)'
;MFNNLQKKTFLFLLLLIINSTSVMSADDMKHKKYKHDHGHSEHDEINMPGLQGIDTTESEVNDLKNIFKNHKEIKRTVTNLDNGIKTETYSNNEEIRSAIVNHVTLMVTRIQENRNPKVMIQSPTLDKLFNNFDKIETSIELTETGIAVIQTSEDLKVVKLLQSHASEINDMVEKGMRAIHERMMSSKKFN
;
A
#
# COMPACT_ATOMS: atom_id res chain seq x y z
N MET A 1 5.63 -13.51 52.22
CA MET A 1 4.98 -14.76 52.66
C MET A 1 4.71 -15.57 51.40
N PHE A 2 5.46 -16.65 51.23
CA PHE A 2 5.38 -17.58 50.09
C PHE A 2 4.15 -18.50 50.19
N ASN A 3 3.79 -19.09 49.04
CA ASN A 3 2.97 -20.30 48.80
C ASN A 3 1.46 -20.16 48.55
N ASN A 4 1.05 -20.50 47.32
CA ASN A 4 0.36 -21.75 46.96
C ASN A 4 0.08 -21.73 45.44
N LEU A 5 0.80 -22.47 44.60
CA LEU A 5 0.79 -23.93 44.41
C LEU A 5 -0.59 -24.49 44.02
N GLN A 6 -0.93 -24.41 42.73
CA GLN A 6 -1.79 -25.41 42.10
C GLN A 6 -0.99 -26.11 40.99
N LYS A 7 -0.60 -27.33 41.31
CA LYS A 7 0.08 -28.29 40.45
C LYS A 7 -0.95 -29.04 39.60
N LYS A 8 -0.61 -29.18 38.32
CA LYS A 8 -0.73 -30.40 37.48
C LYS A 8 -2.12 -30.89 37.09
N THR A 9 -2.32 -31.00 35.78
CA THR A 9 -2.71 -32.27 35.14
C THR A 9 -2.30 -32.23 33.66
N PHE A 10 -1.20 -32.90 33.34
CA PHE A 10 -0.85 -33.31 31.98
C PHE A 10 -1.64 -34.59 31.71
N LEU A 11 -2.57 -34.56 30.75
CA LEU A 11 -3.25 -35.76 30.29
C LEU A 11 -2.58 -36.22 28.99
N PHE A 12 -1.75 -37.24 29.11
CA PHE A 12 -1.26 -38.05 28.00
C PHE A 12 -2.41 -38.94 27.52
N LEU A 13 -2.82 -38.81 26.24
CA LEU A 13 -3.57 -39.87 25.57
C LEU A 13 -2.72 -40.38 24.39
N LEU A 14 -2.04 -41.48 24.66
CA LEU A 14 -1.41 -42.37 23.69
C LEU A 14 -2.53 -43.20 23.04
N LEU A 15 -2.74 -43.07 21.73
CA LEU A 15 -3.40 -44.12 20.96
C LEU A 15 -2.50 -44.54 19.81
N LEU A 16 -1.94 -45.73 19.98
CA LEU A 16 -1.16 -46.49 19.02
C LEU A 16 -2.16 -47.30 18.17
N ILE A 17 -2.26 -47.03 16.86
CA ILE A 17 -2.75 -48.02 15.90
C ILE A 17 -1.76 -48.10 14.75
N ILE A 18 -1.46 -49.34 14.42
CA ILE A 18 -0.32 -49.85 13.69
C ILE A 18 -0.74 -50.16 12.24
N ASN A 19 0.23 -50.05 11.33
CA ASN A 19 0.40 -50.78 10.06
C ASN A 19 -0.45 -50.40 8.84
N SER A 20 0.24 -49.93 7.80
CA SER A 20 0.33 -50.63 6.51
C SER A 20 1.53 -50.10 5.72
N THR A 21 2.54 -50.94 5.54
CA THR A 21 3.67 -50.72 4.64
C THR A 21 3.22 -50.94 3.19
N SER A 22 3.42 -49.96 2.32
CA SER A 22 3.59 -50.16 0.89
C SER A 22 5.00 -49.71 0.49
N VAL A 23 5.82 -50.69 0.13
CA VAL A 23 7.09 -50.51 -0.56
C VAL A 23 6.82 -50.58 -2.07
N MET A 24 7.69 -49.92 -2.85
CA MET A 24 7.84 -49.88 -4.32
C MET A 24 7.21 -48.62 -4.97
N SER A 25 7.88 -47.85 -5.82
CA SER A 25 9.19 -47.98 -6.48
C SER A 25 9.79 -46.60 -6.73
N ALA A 26 11.12 -46.54 -6.74
CA ALA A 26 11.85 -45.50 -7.45
C ALA A 26 11.81 -45.83 -8.94
N ASP A 27 11.26 -44.94 -9.78
CA ASP A 27 11.65 -44.78 -11.17
C ASP A 27 11.02 -43.49 -11.75
N ASP A 28 11.74 -42.93 -12.73
CA ASP A 28 11.39 -41.81 -13.62
C ASP A 28 11.44 -40.37 -13.10
N MET A 29 12.67 -39.89 -12.90
CA MET A 29 13.04 -38.50 -13.19
C MET A 29 12.91 -38.23 -14.70
N LYS A 30 11.75 -37.78 -15.16
CA LYS A 30 11.60 -37.10 -16.46
C LYS A 30 11.53 -35.61 -16.27
N HIS A 31 12.61 -34.93 -16.65
CA HIS A 31 12.68 -33.49 -16.84
C HIS A 31 11.55 -33.02 -17.78
N LYS A 32 10.45 -32.51 -17.20
CA LYS A 32 9.55 -31.62 -17.92
C LYS A 32 10.28 -30.30 -18.14
N LYS A 33 10.79 -30.11 -19.36
CA LYS A 33 11.10 -28.79 -19.90
C LYS A 33 9.82 -27.95 -19.83
N TYR A 34 9.72 -27.09 -18.83
CA TYR A 34 8.76 -26.00 -18.84
C TYR A 34 9.16 -25.08 -19.99
N LYS A 35 8.35 -25.08 -21.04
CA LYS A 35 8.36 -24.01 -22.04
C LYS A 35 7.99 -22.74 -21.29
N HIS A 36 8.88 -21.75 -21.30
CA HIS A 36 8.55 -20.40 -20.88
C HIS A 36 7.57 -19.84 -21.89
N ASP A 37 6.28 -20.00 -21.60
CA ASP A 37 5.23 -19.23 -22.24
C ASP A 37 5.26 -17.84 -21.59
N HIS A 38 5.41 -16.81 -22.41
CA HIS A 38 5.34 -15.41 -21.97
C HIS A 38 3.88 -15.07 -21.68
N GLY A 39 3.35 -15.63 -20.59
CA GLY A 39 2.00 -15.38 -20.12
C GLY A 39 1.90 -13.97 -19.55
N HIS A 40 0.99 -13.19 -20.11
CA HIS A 40 0.47 -11.98 -19.49
C HIS A 40 0.19 -12.28 -18.01
N SER A 41 0.98 -11.67 -17.11
CA SER A 41 0.73 -11.78 -15.68
C SER A 41 -0.61 -11.09 -15.44
N GLU A 42 -1.68 -11.86 -15.35
CA GLU A 42 -3.00 -11.36 -14.99
C GLU A 42 -2.86 -10.77 -13.58
N HIS A 43 -2.91 -9.44 -13.50
CA HIS A 43 -2.79 -8.73 -12.23
C HIS A 43 -4.10 -8.92 -11.48
N ASP A 44 -4.02 -9.39 -10.23
CA ASP A 44 -5.19 -9.57 -9.38
C ASP A 44 -5.74 -8.21 -8.94
N GLU A 45 -6.61 -7.63 -9.78
CA GLU A 45 -7.30 -6.36 -9.52
C GLU A 45 -8.40 -6.49 -8.44
N ILE A 46 -8.76 -7.72 -8.05
CA ILE A 46 -9.78 -7.96 -7.02
C ILE A 46 -9.15 -7.84 -5.64
N ASN A 47 -8.07 -8.59 -5.40
CA ASN A 47 -7.39 -8.68 -4.12
C ASN A 47 -6.24 -7.68 -3.97
N MET A 48 -5.76 -7.11 -5.09
CA MET A 48 -4.73 -6.07 -5.15
C MET A 48 -3.54 -6.34 -4.19
N PRO A 49 -2.83 -7.48 -4.31
CA PRO A 49 -1.78 -7.87 -3.36
C PRO A 49 -0.60 -6.88 -3.32
N GLY A 50 -0.46 -6.02 -4.34
CA GLY A 50 0.54 -4.96 -4.37
C GLY A 50 0.28 -3.80 -3.40
N LEU A 51 -0.89 -3.76 -2.74
CA LEU A 51 -1.23 -2.77 -1.71
C LEU A 51 -0.65 -3.09 -0.32
N GLN A 52 -0.06 -4.28 -0.14
CA GLN A 52 0.44 -4.67 1.17
C GLN A 52 1.82 -4.08 1.38
N GLY A 53 1.99 -3.36 2.49
CA GLY A 53 3.25 -2.81 2.95
C GLY A 53 3.87 -3.61 4.10
N ILE A 54 4.96 -3.09 4.66
CA ILE A 54 5.69 -3.72 5.78
C ILE A 54 4.81 -3.82 7.03
N ASP A 55 4.06 -2.76 7.33
CA ASP A 55 3.24 -2.63 8.54
C ASP A 55 1.85 -2.03 8.25
N THR A 56 1.33 -2.22 7.04
CA THR A 56 -0.04 -1.81 6.70
C THR A 56 -1.06 -2.69 7.40
N THR A 57 -2.04 -2.08 8.03
CA THR A 57 -3.19 -2.77 8.63
C THR A 57 -4.20 -3.22 7.58
N GLU A 58 -5.11 -4.12 7.96
CA GLU A 58 -6.23 -4.52 7.09
C GLU A 58 -7.10 -3.33 6.70
N SER A 59 -7.32 -2.39 7.63
CA SER A 59 -8.10 -1.17 7.36
C SER A 59 -7.43 -0.30 6.30
N GLU A 60 -6.12 -0.04 6.43
CA GLU A 60 -5.38 0.76 5.45
C GLU A 60 -5.43 0.16 4.05
N VAL A 61 -5.31 -1.17 3.98
CA VAL A 61 -5.39 -1.90 2.71
C VAL A 61 -6.80 -1.81 2.13
N ASN A 62 -7.84 -1.95 2.95
CA ASN A 62 -9.22 -1.89 2.50
C ASN A 62 -9.60 -0.48 2.01
N ASP A 63 -9.13 0.57 2.68
CA ASP A 63 -9.29 1.96 2.24
C ASP A 63 -8.62 2.17 0.87
N LEU A 64 -7.38 1.71 0.70
CA LEU A 64 -6.68 1.78 -0.58
C LEU A 64 -7.40 1.01 -1.69
N LYS A 65 -7.91 -0.20 -1.41
CA LYS A 65 -8.71 -0.98 -2.37
C LYS A 65 -9.95 -0.22 -2.80
N ASN A 66 -10.66 0.39 -1.85
CA ASN A 66 -11.86 1.17 -2.12
C ASN A 66 -11.53 2.37 -3.03
N ILE A 67 -10.46 3.11 -2.70
CA ILE A 67 -9.98 4.25 -3.47
C ILE A 67 -9.62 3.84 -4.91
N PHE A 68 -8.84 2.76 -5.09
CA PHE A 68 -8.41 2.34 -6.42
C PHE A 68 -9.57 1.80 -7.28
N LYS A 69 -10.48 1.01 -6.68
CA LYS A 69 -11.66 0.48 -7.41
C LYS A 69 -12.59 1.58 -7.88
N ASN A 70 -12.75 2.62 -7.06
CA ASN A 70 -13.71 3.69 -7.30
C ASN A 70 -13.07 5.01 -7.70
N HIS A 71 -11.84 4.99 -8.25
CA HIS A 71 -11.07 6.19 -8.57
C HIS A 71 -11.82 7.20 -9.46
N LYS A 72 -12.77 6.74 -10.29
CA LYS A 72 -13.62 7.59 -11.15
C LYS A 72 -14.63 8.46 -10.38
N GLU A 73 -14.94 8.10 -9.15
CA GLU A 73 -15.81 8.87 -8.26
C GLU A 73 -15.02 9.86 -7.38
N ILE A 74 -13.70 9.90 -7.55
CA ILE A 74 -12.79 10.78 -6.81
C ILE A 74 -12.44 11.96 -7.70
N LYS A 75 -12.58 13.16 -7.13
CA LYS A 75 -12.07 14.39 -7.74
C LYS A 75 -10.92 14.91 -6.90
N ARG A 76 -9.90 15.40 -7.58
CA ARG A 76 -8.71 15.97 -6.96
C ARG A 76 -8.33 17.26 -7.67
N THR A 77 -8.01 18.28 -6.90
CA THR A 77 -7.37 19.51 -7.39
C THR A 77 -5.98 19.63 -6.78
N VAL A 78 -5.04 20.14 -7.56
CA VAL A 78 -3.66 20.40 -7.14
C VAL A 78 -3.30 21.81 -7.55
N THR A 79 -2.92 22.62 -6.57
CA THR A 79 -2.35 23.96 -6.77
C THR A 79 -0.90 23.92 -6.33
N ASN A 80 0.02 24.15 -7.27
CA ASN A 80 1.43 24.32 -6.93
C ASN A 80 1.64 25.68 -6.27
N LEU A 81 2.36 25.68 -5.16
CA LEU A 81 2.80 26.89 -4.45
C LEU A 81 4.31 27.04 -4.66
N ASP A 82 4.84 28.26 -4.50
CA ASP A 82 6.28 28.51 -4.61
C ASP A 82 7.10 27.70 -3.60
N ASN A 83 6.53 27.46 -2.42
CA ASN A 83 7.13 26.71 -1.32
C ASN A 83 6.47 25.34 -1.07
N GLY A 84 5.65 24.82 -2.00
CA GLY A 84 4.95 23.55 -1.76
C GLY A 84 3.78 23.25 -2.68
N ILE A 85 2.73 22.65 -2.09
CA ILE A 85 1.48 22.28 -2.75
C ILE A 85 0.28 22.54 -1.83
N LYS A 86 -0.86 22.85 -2.44
CA LYS A 86 -2.19 22.68 -1.85
C LYS A 86 -2.95 21.65 -2.67
N THR A 87 -3.55 20.66 -2.02
CA THR A 87 -4.36 19.64 -2.69
C THR A 87 -5.70 19.49 -2.00
N GLU A 88 -6.75 19.27 -2.78
CA GLU A 88 -8.09 18.96 -2.25
C GLU A 88 -8.55 17.68 -2.93
N THR A 89 -8.96 16.69 -2.16
CA THR A 89 -9.46 15.40 -2.67
C THR A 89 -10.82 15.13 -2.06
N TYR A 90 -11.80 14.86 -2.91
CA TYR A 90 -13.20 14.79 -2.49
C TYR A 90 -14.01 13.79 -3.31
N SER A 91 -15.08 13.31 -2.70
CA SER A 91 -16.10 12.47 -3.34
C SER A 91 -17.47 12.76 -2.74
N ASN A 92 -18.52 12.66 -3.56
CA ASN A 92 -19.91 12.74 -3.09
C ASN A 92 -20.38 11.42 -2.49
N ASN A 93 -19.67 10.32 -2.77
CA ASN A 93 -19.93 9.02 -2.17
C ASN A 93 -19.31 8.98 -0.77
N GLU A 94 -20.12 8.73 0.25
CA GLU A 94 -19.71 8.78 1.65
C GLU A 94 -18.65 7.74 2.02
N GLU A 95 -18.76 6.51 1.49
CA GLU A 95 -17.80 5.44 1.77
C GLU A 95 -16.44 5.77 1.15
N ILE A 96 -16.42 6.30 -0.07
CA ILE A 96 -15.20 6.72 -0.75
C ILE A 96 -14.59 7.93 -0.05
N ARG A 97 -15.41 8.92 0.33
CA ARG A 97 -14.97 10.09 1.10
C ARG A 97 -14.30 9.67 2.41
N SER A 98 -14.90 8.74 3.15
CA SER A 98 -14.32 8.23 4.40
C SER A 98 -12.98 7.54 4.16
N ALA A 99 -12.89 6.67 3.15
CA ALA A 99 -11.63 6.01 2.80
C ALA A 99 -10.52 7.01 2.42
N ILE A 100 -10.85 8.06 1.66
CA ILE A 100 -9.89 9.13 1.31
C ILE A 100 -9.39 9.84 2.57
N VAL A 101 -10.31 10.28 3.44
CA VAL A 101 -9.95 11.01 4.67
C VAL A 101 -9.07 10.15 5.58
N ASN A 102 -9.43 8.88 5.77
CA ASN A 102 -8.66 7.93 6.57
C ASN A 102 -7.26 7.74 5.98
N HIS A 103 -7.17 7.42 4.69
CA HIS A 103 -5.91 7.19 3.99
C HIS A 103 -4.98 8.40 4.09
N VAL A 104 -5.48 9.60 3.80
CA VAL A 104 -4.68 10.83 3.81
C VAL A 104 -4.21 11.15 5.23
N THR A 105 -5.10 11.06 6.23
CA THR A 105 -4.73 11.33 7.63
C THR A 105 -3.65 10.36 8.11
N LEU A 106 -3.80 9.06 7.83
CA LEU A 106 -2.81 8.04 8.19
C LEU A 106 -1.48 8.25 7.47
N MET A 107 -1.49 8.64 6.20
CA MET A 107 -0.25 8.94 5.45
C MET A 107 0.47 10.17 6.01
N VAL A 108 -0.24 11.19 6.47
CA VAL A 108 0.37 12.35 7.14
C VAL A 108 1.02 11.92 8.45
N THR A 109 0.34 11.13 9.27
CA THR A 109 0.94 10.55 10.49
C THR A 109 2.18 9.73 10.16
N ARG A 110 2.12 8.87 9.14
CA ARG A 110 3.27 8.08 8.70
C ARG A 110 4.47 8.94 8.32
N ILE A 111 4.27 10.02 7.56
CA ILE A 111 5.37 10.94 7.22
C ILE A 111 5.95 11.56 8.50
N GLN A 112 5.12 12.08 9.40
CA GLN A 112 5.58 12.70 10.64
C GLN A 112 6.36 11.73 11.55
N GLU A 113 5.98 10.45 11.56
CA GLU A 113 6.67 9.38 12.30
C GLU A 113 7.81 8.72 11.51
N ASN A 114 8.07 9.17 10.28
CA ASN A 114 8.98 8.53 9.31
C ASN A 114 8.74 7.00 9.13
N ARG A 115 7.46 6.61 9.11
CA ARG A 115 7.01 5.21 8.97
C ARG A 115 6.54 4.90 7.55
N ASN A 116 7.51 4.78 6.65
CA ASN A 116 7.25 4.45 5.26
C ASN A 116 6.64 3.04 5.13
N PRO A 117 5.42 2.91 4.58
CA PRO A 117 4.75 1.62 4.49
C PRO A 117 5.38 0.69 3.43
N LYS A 118 6.18 1.21 2.49
CA LYS A 118 6.86 0.45 1.43
C LYS A 118 5.91 -0.43 0.63
N VAL A 119 4.73 0.10 0.31
CA VAL A 119 3.73 -0.55 -0.55
C VAL A 119 4.32 -0.68 -1.96
N MET A 120 4.19 -1.85 -2.59
CA MET A 120 4.85 -2.12 -3.88
C MET A 120 4.43 -1.16 -5.00
N ILE A 121 3.17 -0.72 -4.99
CA ILE A 121 2.60 0.15 -6.03
C ILE A 121 2.56 1.64 -5.65
N GLN A 122 3.27 2.05 -4.59
CA GLN A 122 3.31 3.45 -4.18
C GLN A 122 3.94 4.37 -5.23
N SER A 123 3.68 5.67 -5.10
CA SER A 123 4.36 6.69 -5.91
C SER A 123 5.89 6.56 -5.79
N PRO A 124 6.65 6.59 -6.90
CA PRO A 124 8.12 6.53 -6.85
C PRO A 124 8.75 7.68 -6.04
N THR A 125 8.08 8.81 -5.98
CA THR A 125 8.56 9.98 -5.24
C THR A 125 8.36 9.85 -3.73
N LEU A 126 7.46 8.97 -3.28
CA LEU A 126 7.10 8.84 -1.86
C LEU A 126 8.32 8.48 -0.98
N ASP A 127 9.19 7.58 -1.44
CA ASP A 127 10.42 7.21 -0.71
C ASP A 127 11.33 8.40 -0.45
N LYS A 128 11.43 9.32 -1.41
CA LYS A 128 12.26 10.52 -1.29
C LYS A 128 11.64 11.53 -0.32
N LEU A 129 10.31 11.59 -0.26
CA LEU A 129 9.60 12.41 0.72
C LEU A 129 9.81 11.89 2.14
N PHE A 130 9.72 10.57 2.37
CA PHE A 130 10.06 9.98 3.66
C PHE A 130 11.50 10.26 4.08
N ASN A 131 12.46 10.22 3.14
CA ASN A 131 13.85 10.57 3.43
C ASN A 131 14.07 12.07 3.77
N ASN A 132 13.07 12.92 3.58
CA ASN A 132 13.10 14.36 3.91
C ASN A 132 11.91 14.77 4.79
N PHE A 133 11.36 13.83 5.56
CA PHE A 133 10.12 14.03 6.32
C PHE A 133 10.20 15.22 7.29
N ASP A 134 11.37 15.44 7.89
CA ASP A 134 11.68 16.48 8.86
C ASP A 134 11.69 17.89 8.26
N LYS A 135 11.64 18.00 6.92
CA LYS A 135 11.59 19.26 6.17
C LYS A 135 10.20 19.58 5.63
N ILE A 136 9.20 18.76 5.92
CA ILE A 136 7.84 18.91 5.39
C ILE A 136 6.93 19.38 6.50
N GLU A 137 6.40 20.59 6.36
CA GLU A 137 5.30 21.06 7.18
C GLU A 137 3.99 20.65 6.51
N THR A 138 3.04 20.11 7.29
CA THR A 138 1.75 19.66 6.77
C THR A 138 0.62 20.24 7.59
N SER A 139 -0.40 20.78 6.91
CA SER A 139 -1.67 21.19 7.49
C SER A 139 -2.81 20.44 6.80
N ILE A 140 -3.78 19.97 7.58
CA ILE A 140 -4.96 19.26 7.12
C ILE A 140 -6.20 20.07 7.47
N GLU A 141 -7.13 20.16 6.54
CA GLU A 141 -8.48 20.67 6.74
C GLU A 141 -9.50 19.65 6.22
N LEU A 142 -10.41 19.19 7.08
CA LEU A 142 -11.53 18.37 6.66
C LEU A 142 -12.60 19.25 6.02
N THR A 143 -13.12 18.83 4.88
CA THR A 143 -14.22 19.51 4.20
C THR A 143 -15.47 18.64 4.23
N GLU A 144 -16.63 19.20 3.90
CA GLU A 144 -17.88 18.43 3.83
C GLU A 144 -17.80 17.23 2.86
N THR A 145 -16.98 17.35 1.81
CA THR A 145 -16.89 16.36 0.74
C THR A 145 -15.56 15.62 0.70
N GLY A 146 -14.62 15.91 1.61
CA GLY A 146 -13.30 15.27 1.61
C GLY A 146 -12.28 15.95 2.51
N ILE A 147 -11.08 16.17 1.97
CA ILE A 147 -9.92 16.63 2.71
C ILE A 147 -9.05 17.55 1.86
N ALA A 148 -8.63 18.66 2.44
CA ALA A 148 -7.61 19.55 1.91
C ALA A 148 -6.30 19.38 2.69
N VAL A 149 -5.18 19.36 1.97
CA VAL A 149 -3.83 19.25 2.54
C VAL A 149 -2.96 20.32 1.95
N ILE A 150 -2.29 21.08 2.81
CA ILE A 150 -1.20 21.99 2.43
C ILE A 150 0.09 21.34 2.93
N GLN A 151 1.07 21.18 2.02
CA GLN A 151 2.40 20.72 2.38
C GLN A 151 3.43 21.72 1.86
N THR A 152 4.31 22.18 2.73
CA THR A 152 5.32 23.21 2.44
C THR A 152 6.71 22.79 2.90
N SER A 153 7.74 23.39 2.32
CA SER A 153 9.13 23.21 2.72
C SER A 153 9.97 24.43 2.37
N GLU A 154 10.99 24.71 3.16
CA GLU A 154 12.04 25.69 2.84
C GLU A 154 13.09 25.14 1.86
N ASP A 155 13.16 23.81 1.70
CA ASP A 155 14.08 23.16 0.77
C ASP A 155 13.41 23.03 -0.61
N LEU A 156 13.89 23.82 -1.59
CA LEU A 156 13.39 23.82 -2.97
C LEU A 156 13.44 22.43 -3.64
N LYS A 157 14.33 21.53 -3.19
CA LYS A 157 14.34 20.14 -3.69
C LYS A 157 13.13 19.37 -3.15
N VAL A 158 12.77 19.57 -1.89
CA VAL A 158 11.58 18.94 -1.27
C VAL A 158 10.31 19.51 -1.88
N VAL A 159 10.25 20.81 -2.18
CA VAL A 159 9.12 21.41 -2.93
C VAL A 159 8.89 20.69 -4.26
N LYS A 160 9.95 20.43 -5.03
CA LYS A 160 9.85 19.67 -6.29
C LYS A 160 9.39 18.24 -6.08
N LEU A 161 9.81 17.58 -5.00
CA LEU A 161 9.33 16.24 -4.65
C LEU A 161 7.83 16.25 -4.31
N LEU A 162 7.36 17.22 -3.53
CA LEU A 162 5.94 17.37 -3.20
C LEU A 162 5.10 17.55 -4.47
N GLN A 163 5.52 18.43 -5.37
CA GLN A 163 4.83 18.68 -6.65
C GLN A 163 4.84 17.44 -7.56
N SER A 164 5.97 16.74 -7.65
CA SER A 164 6.08 15.49 -8.43
C SER A 164 5.17 14.40 -7.86
N HIS A 165 5.17 14.22 -6.54
CA HIS A 165 4.29 13.28 -5.86
C HIS A 165 2.82 13.61 -6.11
N ALA A 166 2.42 14.88 -5.98
CA ALA A 166 1.05 15.31 -6.24
C ALA A 166 0.59 15.00 -7.67
N SER A 167 1.48 15.16 -8.67
CA SER A 167 1.21 14.79 -10.06
C SER A 167 1.05 13.27 -10.25
N GLU A 168 1.90 12.47 -9.61
CA GLU A 168 1.82 11.01 -9.65
C GLU A 168 0.53 10.47 -9.00
N ILE A 169 0.05 11.10 -7.91
CA ILE A 169 -1.25 10.80 -7.30
C ILE A 169 -2.39 11.21 -8.25
N ASN A 170 -2.29 12.37 -8.91
CA ASN A 170 -3.33 12.82 -9.84
C ASN A 170 -3.52 11.85 -11.01
N ASP A 171 -2.42 11.30 -11.54
CA ASP A 171 -2.43 10.27 -12.58
C ASP A 171 -3.15 8.98 -12.09
N MET A 172 -2.96 8.59 -10.83
CA MET A 172 -3.66 7.45 -10.22
C MET A 172 -5.15 7.72 -9.98
N VAL A 173 -5.53 8.95 -9.61
CA VAL A 173 -6.95 9.34 -9.51
C VAL A 173 -7.62 9.29 -10.89
N GLU A 174 -6.95 9.78 -11.93
CA GLU A 174 -7.51 9.79 -13.29
C GLU A 174 -7.61 8.39 -13.91
N LYS A 175 -6.59 7.55 -13.72
CA LYS A 175 -6.43 6.30 -14.48
C LYS A 175 -6.54 5.03 -13.64
N GLY A 176 -6.59 5.13 -12.31
CA GLY A 176 -6.60 3.99 -11.41
C GLY A 176 -5.35 3.13 -11.56
N MET A 177 -5.53 1.81 -11.56
CA MET A 177 -4.43 0.83 -11.70
C MET A 177 -3.65 0.95 -13.01
N ARG A 178 -4.24 1.52 -14.07
CA ARG A 178 -3.54 1.72 -15.34
C ARG A 178 -2.34 2.66 -15.20
N ALA A 179 -2.43 3.70 -14.37
CA ALA A 179 -1.29 4.59 -14.09
C ALA A 179 -0.09 3.81 -13.52
N ILE A 180 -0.36 2.84 -12.64
CA ILE A 180 0.67 1.97 -12.06
C ILE A 180 1.30 1.10 -13.14
N HIS A 181 0.48 0.42 -13.96
CA HIS A 181 0.98 -0.45 -15.02
C HIS A 181 1.82 0.31 -16.04
N GLU A 182 1.35 1.47 -16.51
CA GLU A 182 2.08 2.38 -17.43
C GLU A 182 3.45 2.77 -16.85
N ARG A 183 3.48 3.12 -15.56
CA ARG A 183 4.69 3.51 -14.86
C ARG A 183 5.67 2.34 -14.71
N MET A 184 5.20 1.17 -14.31
CA MET A 184 6.03 -0.03 -14.19
C MET A 184 6.65 -0.47 -15.52
N MET A 185 5.88 -0.41 -16.60
CA MET A 185 6.39 -0.69 -17.95
C MET A 185 7.44 0.32 -18.39
N SER A 186 7.21 1.60 -18.11
CA SER A 186 8.16 2.67 -18.43
C SER A 186 9.48 2.48 -17.67
N SER A 187 9.43 2.23 -16.36
CA SER A 187 10.64 1.99 -15.55
C SER A 187 11.45 0.78 -16.01
N LYS A 188 10.79 -0.31 -16.46
CA LYS A 188 11.48 -1.49 -17.03
C LYS A 188 12.17 -1.19 -18.37
N LYS A 189 11.71 -0.20 -19.13
CA LYS A 189 12.30 0.15 -20.43
C LYS A 189 13.60 0.96 -20.28
N PHE A 190 13.81 1.59 -19.13
CA PHE A 190 14.96 2.45 -18.84
C PHE A 190 16.00 1.85 -17.87
N ASN A 191 15.77 0.61 -17.41
CA ASN A 191 16.71 -0.20 -16.64
C ASN A 191 17.23 -1.35 -17.48
#